data_AF-A0A6A5G5Q6-F1
#
_entry.id   AF-A0A6A5G5Q6-F1
#
_cell.length_a   1.000
_cell.length_b   1.000
_cell.length_c   1.000
_cell.angle_alpha   90.00
_cell.angle_beta   90.00
_cell.angle_gamma   90.00
#
_symmetry.space_group_name_H-M   'P 1'
#
loop_
_entity.id
_entity.type
_entity.pdbx_description
1 polymer ?
#
loop_
_entity_poly.entity_id
_entity_poly.type
_entity_poly.pdbx_seq_one_letter_code
_entity_poly.pdbx_strand_id
1 'polypeptide(L)'
;MKLTQYLGLTIVPVALIGTICNGLVVLAMSSNRSLSHSFSMLTGNQAVFDGLFSFICLIYVAPMIVFDVTFLKDNSHHVGFLLMVCYDVSIQTHALITVNRFCAVFLPMMYSKLFNTLQILLQRSITQLLPHGSSNLLGLFIIPGYGKTYDNLYF
;
A
#
# COMPACT_ATOMS: atom_id res chain seq x y z
N MET A 1 -6.66 8.80 -32.74
CA MET A 1 -6.25 8.00 -31.57
C MET A 1 -7.09 6.74 -31.51
N LYS A 2 -6.48 5.60 -31.18
CA LYS A 2 -7.22 4.35 -30.90
C LYS A 2 -7.97 4.48 -29.57
N LEU A 3 -9.05 3.71 -29.38
CA LEU A 3 -9.82 3.67 -28.12
C LEU A 3 -8.90 3.45 -26.90
N THR A 4 -7.88 2.61 -27.05
CA THR A 4 -6.88 2.33 -26.01
C THR A 4 -6.11 3.57 -25.56
N GLN A 5 -5.77 4.48 -26.48
CA GLN A 5 -5.04 5.71 -26.14
C GLN A 5 -5.93 6.70 -25.36
N TYR A 6 -7.24 6.72 -25.63
CA TYR A 6 -8.19 7.48 -24.84
C TYR A 6 -8.30 6.93 -23.40
N LEU A 7 -8.30 5.61 -23.23
CA LEU A 7 -8.23 4.99 -21.90
C LEU A 7 -6.94 5.35 -21.17
N GLY A 8 -5.80 5.38 -21.87
CA GLY A 8 -4.54 5.87 -21.28
C GLY A 8 -4.64 7.32 -20.80
N LEU A 9 -5.33 8.17 -21.55
CA LEU A 9 -5.52 9.57 -21.21
C LEU A 9 -6.42 9.79 -20.00
N THR A 10 -7.45 8.94 -19.79
CA THR A 10 -8.33 9.02 -18.62
C THR A 10 -7.64 8.52 -17.33
N ILE A 11 -6.63 7.66 -17.45
CA ILE A 11 -5.82 7.20 -16.31
C ILE A 11 -4.97 8.34 -15.73
N VAL A 12 -4.44 9.24 -16.56
CA VAL A 12 -3.55 10.34 -16.13
C VAL A 12 -4.14 11.19 -15.00
N PRO A 13 -5.35 11.80 -15.12
CA PRO A 13 -5.90 12.64 -14.06
C PRO A 13 -6.19 11.84 -12.78
N VAL A 14 -6.67 10.60 -12.90
CA VAL A 14 -6.96 9.73 -11.75
C VAL A 14 -5.68 9.36 -11.01
N ALA A 15 -4.65 8.95 -11.74
CA ALA A 15 -3.35 8.57 -11.18
C ALA A 15 -2.62 9.77 -10.56
N LEU A 16 -2.73 10.95 -11.15
CA LEU A 16 -2.16 12.18 -10.60
C LEU A 16 -2.82 12.56 -9.27
N ILE A 17 -4.16 12.60 -9.23
CA ILE A 17 -4.92 12.87 -8.00
C ILE A 17 -4.60 11.81 -6.94
N GLY A 18 -4.60 10.53 -7.33
CA GLY A 18 -4.26 9.43 -6.45
C GLY A 18 -2.87 9.57 -5.83
N THR A 19 -1.87 9.92 -6.63
CA THR A 19 -0.49 10.10 -6.16
C THR A 19 -0.39 11.26 -5.17
N ILE A 20 -1.02 12.40 -5.49
CA ILE A 20 -0.98 13.60 -4.63
C ILE A 20 -1.72 13.34 -3.32
N CYS A 21 -2.96 12.85 -3.38
CA CYS A 21 -3.78 12.62 -2.18
C CYS A 21 -3.13 11.59 -1.25
N ASN A 22 -2.67 10.45 -1.78
CA ASN A 22 -2.02 9.43 -0.96
C ASN A 22 -0.67 9.93 -0.41
N GLY A 23 0.10 10.68 -1.19
CA GLY A 23 1.32 11.34 -0.71
C GLY A 23 1.05 12.29 0.46
N LEU A 24 0.00 13.10 0.38
CA LEU A 24 -0.41 13.99 1.48
C LEU A 24 -0.84 13.21 2.72
N VAL A 25 -1.55 12.08 2.56
CA VAL A 25 -1.91 11.22 3.70
C VAL A 25 -0.67 10.66 4.38
N VAL A 26 0.30 10.14 3.61
CA VAL A 26 1.57 9.63 4.15
C VAL A 26 2.33 10.73 4.87
N LEU A 27 2.43 11.93 4.28
CA LEU A 27 3.06 13.08 4.92
C LEU A 27 2.35 13.47 6.22
N ALA A 28 1.01 13.54 6.22
CA ALA A 28 0.22 13.85 7.39
C ALA A 28 0.41 12.82 8.51
N MET A 29 0.51 11.53 8.18
CA MET A 29 0.78 10.46 9.16
C MET A 29 2.22 10.55 9.69
N SER A 30 3.20 10.84 8.83
CA SER A 30 4.61 10.97 9.24
C SER A 30 4.87 12.19 10.12
N SER A 31 4.14 13.28 9.90
CA SER A 31 4.27 14.54 10.66
C SER A 31 3.60 14.48 12.03
N ASN A 32 2.47 13.77 12.16
CA ASN A 32 1.66 13.76 13.37
C ASN A 32 1.83 12.49 14.22
N ARG A 33 2.73 12.53 15.21
CA ARG A 33 2.92 11.40 16.16
C ARG A 33 1.69 11.07 17.02
N SER A 34 0.76 12.01 17.17
CA SER A 34 -0.52 11.81 17.88
C SER A 34 -1.43 10.81 17.14
N LEU A 35 -1.21 10.59 15.85
CA LEU A 35 -1.93 9.61 15.03
C LEU A 35 -1.29 8.21 15.09
N SER A 36 -0.57 7.86 16.16
CA SER A 36 0.05 6.54 16.33
C SER A 36 -0.92 5.43 16.76
N HIS A 37 -2.23 5.69 16.71
CA HIS A 37 -3.23 4.67 16.97
C HIS A 37 -3.35 3.69 15.80
N SER A 38 -3.73 2.45 16.10
CA SER A 38 -3.84 1.32 15.18
C SER A 38 -4.53 1.64 13.85
N PHE A 39 -5.66 2.35 13.90
CA PHE A 39 -6.40 2.76 12.71
C PHE A 39 -5.57 3.64 11.76
N SER A 40 -4.88 4.63 12.29
CA SER A 40 -4.06 5.56 11.52
C SER A 40 -2.82 4.88 10.95
N MET A 41 -2.25 3.89 11.66
CA MET A 41 -1.13 3.09 11.16
C MET A 41 -1.54 2.21 9.97
N LEU A 42 -2.68 1.51 10.06
CA LEU A 42 -3.20 0.75 8.92
C LEU A 42 -3.55 1.67 7.74
N THR A 43 -4.13 2.84 8.01
CA THR A 43 -4.46 3.84 6.98
C THR A 43 -3.20 4.38 6.31
N GLY A 44 -2.14 4.62 7.06
CA GLY A 44 -0.84 5.03 6.53
C GLY A 44 -0.24 3.98 5.61
N ASN A 45 -0.26 2.70 6.01
CA ASN A 45 0.19 1.60 5.16
C ASN A 45 -0.64 1.51 3.87
N GLN A 46 -1.97 1.60 3.96
CA GLN A 46 -2.83 1.59 2.78
C GLN A 46 -2.48 2.73 1.82
N ALA A 47 -2.30 3.95 2.35
CA ALA A 47 -1.93 5.12 1.55
C ALA A 47 -0.56 4.98 0.88
N VAL A 48 0.41 4.31 1.50
CA VAL A 48 1.70 4.03 0.85
C VAL A 48 1.51 3.14 -0.38
N PHE A 49 0.75 2.04 -0.26
CA PHE A 49 0.53 1.12 -1.38
C PHE A 49 -0.36 1.73 -2.48
N ASP A 50 -1.42 2.45 -2.12
CA ASP A 50 -2.28 3.16 -3.07
C ASP A 50 -1.52 4.30 -3.78
N GLY A 51 -0.62 4.98 -3.05
CA GLY A 51 0.29 5.98 -3.59
C GLY A 51 1.30 5.38 -4.58
N LEU A 52 1.92 4.25 -4.24
CA LEU A 52 2.83 3.52 -5.12
C LEU A 52 2.10 3.02 -6.38
N PHE A 53 0.91 2.46 -6.23
CA PHE A 53 0.09 1.97 -7.34
C PHE A 53 -0.25 3.12 -8.31
N SER A 54 -0.76 4.23 -7.78
CA SER A 54 -1.12 5.40 -8.59
C SER A 54 0.10 6.08 -9.21
N PHE A 55 1.23 6.11 -8.53
CA PHE A 55 2.49 6.61 -9.08
C PHE A 55 2.97 5.76 -10.26
N ILE A 56 3.01 4.43 -10.13
CA ILE A 56 3.37 3.50 -11.22
C ILE A 56 2.42 3.67 -12.41
N CYS A 57 1.11 3.85 -12.15
CA CYS A 57 0.13 4.12 -13.19
C CYS A 57 0.42 5.43 -13.95
N LEU A 58 0.87 6.47 -13.24
CA LEU A 58 1.18 7.77 -13.82
C LEU A 58 2.46 7.76 -14.67
N ILE A 59 3.54 7.15 -14.16
CA ILE A 59 4.87 7.22 -14.80
C ILE A 59 5.14 6.11 -15.82
N TYR A 60 4.43 4.99 -15.74
CA TYR A 60 4.68 3.82 -16.58
C TYR A 60 3.46 3.42 -17.41
N VAL A 61 2.33 3.14 -16.77
CA VAL A 61 1.14 2.59 -17.45
C VAL A 61 0.52 3.62 -18.41
N ALA A 62 0.33 4.86 -17.95
CA ALA A 62 -0.24 5.93 -18.78
C ALA A 62 0.63 6.24 -20.01
N PRO A 63 1.95 6.51 -19.91
CA PRO A 63 2.77 6.77 -21.10
C PRO A 63 2.91 5.54 -22.01
N MET A 64 2.97 4.32 -21.45
CA MET A 64 2.96 3.08 -22.24
C MET A 64 1.73 2.97 -23.14
N ILE A 65 0.55 3.33 -22.63
CA ILE A 65 -0.72 3.24 -23.36
C ILE A 65 -0.91 4.43 -24.32
N VAL A 66 -0.61 5.66 -23.88
CA VAL A 66 -0.83 6.88 -24.68
C VAL A 66 0.11 6.94 -25.87
N PHE A 67 1.40 6.68 -25.67
CA PHE A 67 2.43 6.74 -26.71
C PHE A 67 2.63 5.41 -27.45
N ASP A 68 1.90 4.36 -27.07
CA ASP A 68 1.96 3.04 -27.71
C ASP A 68 3.39 2.44 -27.75
N VAL A 69 4.20 2.70 -26.71
CA VAL A 69 5.63 2.37 -26.70
C VAL A 69 5.83 0.86 -26.54
N THR A 70 6.37 0.21 -27.57
CA THR A 70 6.62 -1.24 -27.61
C THR A 70 7.61 -1.69 -26.55
N PHE A 71 8.69 -0.94 -26.32
CA PHE A 71 9.70 -1.27 -25.29
C PHE A 71 9.11 -1.38 -23.87
N LEU A 72 8.17 -0.48 -23.51
CA LEU A 72 7.49 -0.54 -22.21
C LEU A 72 6.51 -1.72 -22.17
N LYS A 73 5.89 -2.08 -23.30
CA LYS A 73 5.03 -3.27 -23.36
C LYS A 73 5.79 -4.56 -23.15
N ASP A 74 6.97 -4.69 -23.74
CA ASP A 74 7.78 -5.91 -23.63
C ASP A 74 8.27 -6.12 -22.18
N ASN A 75 8.52 -5.03 -21.45
CA ASN A 75 8.92 -5.06 -20.03
C ASN A 75 7.74 -4.99 -19.05
N SER A 76 6.51 -4.94 -19.55
CA SER A 76 5.32 -4.69 -18.72
C SER A 76 5.00 -5.82 -17.74
N HIS A 77 5.50 -7.03 -17.97
CA HIS A 77 5.30 -8.18 -17.09
C HIS A 77 5.79 -7.92 -15.66
N HIS A 78 6.97 -7.32 -15.50
CA HIS A 78 7.53 -7.02 -14.19
C HIS A 78 6.74 -5.92 -13.47
N VAL A 79 6.33 -4.88 -14.21
CA VAL A 79 5.58 -3.76 -13.63
C VAL A 79 4.14 -4.17 -13.31
N GLY A 80 3.51 -4.97 -14.15
CA GLY A 80 2.18 -5.54 -13.91
C GLY A 80 2.15 -6.45 -12.68
N PHE A 81 3.20 -7.24 -12.47
CA PHE A 81 3.34 -8.02 -11.24
C PHE A 81 3.44 -7.13 -10.00
N LEU A 82 4.29 -6.09 -10.03
CA LEU A 82 4.39 -5.14 -8.92
C LEU A 82 3.06 -4.44 -8.63
N LEU A 83 2.33 -4.07 -9.69
CA LEU A 83 1.02 -3.42 -9.59
C LEU A 83 -0.04 -4.34 -8.95
N MET A 84 -0.04 -5.63 -9.31
CA MET A 84 -0.90 -6.64 -8.66
C MET A 84 -0.56 -6.81 -7.17
N VAL A 85 0.72 -6.87 -6.82
CA VAL A 85 1.14 -6.97 -5.40
C VAL A 85 0.67 -5.75 -4.61
N CYS A 86 0.84 -4.53 -5.14
CA CYS A 86 0.35 -3.32 -4.47
C CYS A 86 -1.18 -3.34 -4.28
N TYR A 87 -1.91 -3.82 -5.28
CA TYR A 87 -3.37 -3.94 -5.23
C TYR A 87 -3.84 -4.95 -4.17
N ASP A 88 -3.25 -6.15 -4.14
CA ASP A 88 -3.61 -7.18 -3.17
C ASP A 88 -3.33 -6.72 -1.73
N VAL A 89 -2.18 -6.08 -1.49
CA VAL A 89 -1.85 -5.55 -0.16
C VAL A 89 -2.81 -4.42 0.23
N SER A 90 -3.20 -3.56 -0.69
CA SER A 90 -4.19 -2.50 -0.42
C SER A 90 -5.54 -3.09 -0.02
N ILE A 91 -6.06 -4.06 -0.77
CA ILE A 91 -7.33 -4.74 -0.45
C ILE A 91 -7.28 -5.40 0.93
N GLN A 92 -6.19 -6.10 1.24
CA GLN A 92 -6.04 -6.76 2.53
C GLN A 92 -5.95 -5.74 3.66
N THR A 93 -5.20 -4.66 3.48
CA THR A 93 -5.11 -3.57 4.46
C THR A 93 -6.48 -2.95 4.69
N HIS A 94 -7.26 -2.75 3.62
CA HIS A 94 -8.60 -2.22 3.70
C HIS A 94 -9.54 -3.15 4.50
N ALA A 95 -9.48 -4.46 4.26
CA ALA A 95 -10.22 -5.45 5.04
C ALA A 95 -9.80 -5.45 6.52
N LEU A 96 -8.51 -5.29 6.82
CA LEU A 96 -8.05 -5.21 8.22
C LEU A 96 -8.52 -3.90 8.89
N ILE A 97 -8.64 -2.79 8.15
CA ILE A 97 -9.20 -1.53 8.67
C ILE A 97 -10.68 -1.69 9.05
N THR A 98 -11.48 -2.35 8.21
CA THR A 98 -12.90 -2.56 8.49
C THR A 98 -13.09 -3.46 9.71
N VAL A 99 -12.32 -4.55 9.82
CA VAL A 99 -12.28 -5.41 11.01
C VAL A 99 -11.83 -4.63 12.25
N ASN A 100 -10.76 -3.85 12.14
CA ASN A 100 -10.28 -3.02 13.25
C ASN A 100 -11.36 -2.04 13.74
N ARG A 101 -12.10 -1.39 12.84
CA ARG A 101 -13.22 -0.49 13.20
C ARG A 101 -14.38 -1.24 13.84
N PHE A 102 -14.73 -2.42 13.34
CA PHE A 102 -15.76 -3.27 13.93
C PHE A 102 -15.38 -3.67 15.37
N CYS A 103 -14.17 -4.17 15.57
CA CYS A 103 -13.70 -4.59 16.89
C CYS A 103 -13.57 -3.43 17.89
N ALA A 104 -13.19 -2.23 17.43
CA ALA A 104 -13.15 -1.04 18.29
C ALA A 104 -14.53 -0.69 18.88
N VAL A 105 -15.61 -0.91 18.12
CA VAL A 105 -16.98 -0.60 18.52
C VAL A 105 -17.59 -1.71 19.36
N PHE A 106 -17.47 -2.96 18.92
CA PHE A 106 -18.18 -4.09 19.53
C PHE A 106 -17.37 -4.84 20.59
N LEU A 107 -16.03 -4.76 20.57
CA LEU A 107 -15.13 -5.55 21.42
C LEU A 107 -13.99 -4.69 22.01
N PRO A 108 -14.28 -3.56 22.69
CA PRO A 108 -13.24 -2.65 23.20
C PRO A 108 -12.27 -3.34 24.17
N MET A 109 -12.73 -4.32 24.96
CA MET A 109 -11.88 -5.07 25.90
C MET A 109 -10.85 -5.98 25.22
N MET A 110 -11.09 -6.39 23.97
CA MET A 110 -10.18 -7.27 23.20
C MET A 110 -9.34 -6.51 22.17
N TYR A 111 -9.59 -5.21 22.01
CA TYR A 111 -9.02 -4.37 20.96
C TYR A 111 -7.48 -4.42 20.93
N SER A 112 -6.84 -4.33 22.10
CA SER A 112 -5.37 -4.37 22.23
C SER A 112 -4.74 -5.69 21.78
N LYS A 113 -5.44 -6.83 21.95
CA LYS A 113 -4.95 -8.15 21.49
C LYS A 113 -5.16 -8.34 19.99
N LEU A 114 -6.29 -7.85 19.47
CA LEU A 114 -6.62 -7.93 18.04
C LEU A 114 -5.67 -7.07 17.21
N PHE A 115 -5.25 -5.91 17.71
CA PHE A 115 -4.32 -5.03 17.01
C PHE A 115 -2.97 -5.71 16.67
N ASN A 116 -2.31 -6.31 17.66
CA ASN A 116 -1.05 -7.03 17.43
C ASN A 116 -1.22 -8.16 16.41
N THR A 117 -2.37 -8.84 16.45
CA THR A 117 -2.69 -9.92 15.52
C THR A 117 -2.86 -9.40 14.09
N LEU A 118 -3.59 -8.30 13.88
CA LEU A 118 -3.82 -7.73 12.55
C LEU A 118 -2.52 -7.26 11.89
N GLN A 119 -1.60 -6.67 12.67
CA GLN A 119 -0.28 -6.27 12.15
C GLN A 119 0.56 -7.47 11.71
N ILE A 120 0.61 -8.53 12.53
CA ILE A 120 1.34 -9.75 12.20
C ILE A 120 0.75 -10.41 10.95
N LEU A 121 -0.58 -10.40 10.79
CA LEU A 121 -1.25 -10.95 9.61
C LEU A 121 -0.92 -10.15 8.36
N LEU A 122 -0.94 -8.81 8.41
CA LEU A 122 -0.55 -7.95 7.29
C LEU A 122 0.90 -8.22 6.86
N GLN A 123 1.81 -8.29 7.83
CA GLN A 123 3.23 -8.56 7.56
C GLN A 123 3.43 -9.97 6.97
N ARG A 124 2.69 -10.97 7.46
CA ARG A 124 2.70 -12.33 6.90
C ARG A 124 2.18 -12.36 5.47
N SER A 125 1.09 -11.66 5.17
CA SER A 125 0.55 -11.63 3.80
C SER A 125 1.51 -10.94 2.82
N ILE A 126 2.13 -9.82 3.22
CA ILE A 126 3.16 -9.15 2.41
C ILE A 126 4.34 -10.10 2.15
N THR A 127 4.75 -10.87 3.17
CA THR A 127 5.87 -11.83 3.06
C THR A 127 5.53 -13.03 2.17
N GLN A 128 4.26 -13.46 2.12
CA GLN A 128 3.81 -14.55 1.25
C GLN A 128 3.67 -14.11 -0.23
N LEU A 129 3.39 -12.83 -0.47
CA LEU A 129 3.28 -12.26 -1.81
C LEU A 129 4.64 -11.92 -2.43
N LEU A 130 5.67 -11.70 -1.61
CA LEU A 130 7.05 -11.51 -2.06
C LEU A 130 7.74 -12.87 -2.21
N PRO A 131 8.40 -13.18 -3.36
CA PRO A 131 9.17 -14.41 -3.50
C PRO A 131 10.29 -14.48 -2.43
N HIS A 132 10.59 -15.71 -1.98
CA HIS A 132 11.41 -16.11 -0.82
C HIS A 132 12.81 -15.48 -0.61
N GLY A 133 13.22 -14.48 -1.39
CA GLY A 133 14.56 -13.87 -1.35
C GLY A 133 14.66 -12.41 -0.89
N SER A 134 13.57 -11.75 -0.46
CA SER A 134 13.59 -10.28 -0.25
C SER A 134 13.19 -9.79 1.14
N SER A 135 13.76 -10.41 2.19
CA SER A 135 13.62 -9.98 3.59
C SER A 135 14.09 -8.53 3.85
N ASN A 136 14.98 -7.98 3.01
CA ASN A 136 15.50 -6.62 3.14
C ASN A 136 14.56 -5.51 2.61
N LEU A 137 13.51 -5.85 1.84
CA LEU A 137 12.52 -4.85 1.37
C LEU A 137 11.42 -4.59 2.40
N LEU A 138 11.28 -5.43 3.43
CA LEU A 138 10.26 -5.29 4.48
C LEU A 138 10.40 -3.97 5.26
N GLY A 139 11.62 -3.46 5.41
CA GLY A 139 11.88 -2.17 6.07
C GLY A 139 11.49 -0.94 5.25
N LEU A 140 11.24 -1.09 3.94
CA LEU A 140 10.87 0.01 3.04
C LEU A 140 9.36 0.23 2.95
N PHE A 141 8.57 -0.82 3.23
CA PHE A 141 7.11 -0.79 3.13
C PHE A 141 6.40 -0.47 4.45
N ILE A 142 7.14 -0.38 5.56
CA ILE A 142 6.62 0.01 6.87
C ILE A 142 7.18 1.39 7.20
N ILE A 143 6.29 2.36 7.46
CA ILE A 143 6.70 3.71 7.89
C ILE A 143 7.68 3.57 9.08
N PRO A 144 8.88 4.21 9.02
CA PRO A 144 9.94 4.03 10.00
C PRO A 144 9.62 4.70 11.33
N GLY A 145 8.70 4.09 12.08
CA GLY A 145 8.48 4.27 13.52
C GLY A 145 8.53 2.92 14.27
N TYR A 146 8.80 1.83 13.55
CA TYR A 146 8.59 0.45 13.99
C TYR A 146 9.82 -0.25 14.59
N GLY A 147 11.03 0.30 14.46
CA GLY A 147 12.25 -0.41 14.86
C GLY A 147 12.52 -0.53 16.36
N LYS A 148 11.68 0.02 17.26
CA LYS A 148 11.97 0.05 18.71
C LYS A 148 11.08 -0.81 19.60
N THR A 149 10.07 -1.48 19.04
CA THR A 149 9.08 -2.23 19.85
C THR A 149 9.15 -3.75 19.65
N TYR A 150 9.93 -4.25 18.68
CA TYR A 150 10.08 -5.69 18.42
C TYR A 150 11.26 -6.34 19.14
N ASP A 151 12.16 -5.55 19.72
CA ASP A 151 13.27 -6.09 20.53
C ASP A 151 12.83 -6.63 21.90
N ASN A 152 11.54 -6.54 22.25
CA ASN A 152 11.00 -6.98 23.56
C ASN A 152 9.96 -8.12 23.48
N LEU A 153 9.86 -8.84 22.36
CA LEU A 153 8.89 -9.94 22.20
C LEU A 153 9.51 -11.30 21.86
N TYR A 154 10.82 -11.45 22.10
CA TYR A 154 11.44 -12.76 22.24
C TYR A 154 11.47 -13.17 23.72
N PHE A 155 10.33 -13.63 24.22
CA PHE A 155 10.21 -14.62 25.28
C PHE A 155 8.93 -15.43 25.05
#